data_AF-A0A094L634-F1
#
_entry.id   AF-A0A094L634-F1
#
_cell.length_a   1.000
_cell.length_b   1.000
_cell.length_c   1.000
_cell.angle_alpha   90.00
_cell.angle_beta   90.00
_cell.angle_gamma   90.00
#
_symmetry.space_group_name_H-M   'P 1'
#
loop_
_entity.id
_entity.type
_entity.pdbx_description
1 polymer ?
#
loop_
_entity_poly.entity_id
_entity_poly.type
_entity_poly.pdbx_seq_one_letter_code
_entity_poly.pdbx_strand_id
1 'polypeptide(L)' 'CPFDWIGYRGKCYYFSEAERNWTSSQDNCSALGASLAVLDSVEDLVRR' A
#
# COMPACT_ATOMS: atom_id res chain seq x y z
N CYS A 1 3.92 -11.70 -2.55
CA CYS A 1 4.16 -10.49 -1.73
C CYS A 1 5.11 -10.85 -0.60
N PRO A 2 5.84 -9.88 -0.03
CA PRO A 2 6.61 -10.11 1.19
C PRO A 2 5.72 -10.63 2.33
N PHE A 3 6.33 -11.20 3.37
CA PHE A 3 5.61 -11.60 4.57
C PHE A 3 4.88 -10.39 5.19
N ASP A 4 3.65 -10.59 5.67
CA ASP A 4 2.73 -9.55 6.20
C ASP A 4 2.16 -8.54 5.19
N TRP A 5 2.30 -8.77 3.88
CA TRP A 5 1.69 -7.93 2.84
C TRP A 5 0.44 -8.60 2.25
N ILE A 6 -0.56 -7.79 1.92
CA ILE A 6 -1.79 -8.25 1.30
C ILE A 6 -1.59 -8.34 -0.22
N GLY A 7 -1.73 -9.53 -0.79
CA GLY A 7 -1.72 -9.73 -2.23
C GLY A 7 -3.12 -9.61 -2.82
N TYR A 8 -3.30 -8.72 -3.79
CA TYR A 8 -4.57 -8.56 -4.52
C TYR A 8 -4.29 -8.17 -5.97
N ARG A 9 -4.86 -8.92 -6.92
CA ARG A 9 -4.79 -8.65 -8.37
C ARG A 9 -3.38 -8.40 -8.92
N GLY A 10 -2.40 -9.18 -8.46
CA GLY A 10 -1.00 -9.05 -8.90
C GLY A 10 -0.25 -7.87 -8.28
N LYS A 11 -0.90 -7.09 -7.41
CA LYS A 11 -0.28 -6.03 -6.60
C LYS A 11 -0.12 -6.50 -5.14
N CYS A 12 0.82 -5.88 -4.44
CA CYS A 12 1.09 -6.13 -3.02
C CYS A 12 0.89 -4.85 -2.23
N TYR A 13 0.09 -4.91 -1.17
CA TYR A 13 -0.30 -3.77 -0.35
C TYR A 13 0.19 -3.95 1.07
N TYR A 14 0.78 -2.89 1.61
CA TYR A 14 1.16 -2.78 3.02
C TYR A 14 0.28 -1.73 3.68
N PHE A 15 -0.34 -2.10 4.80
CA PHE A 15 -1.14 -1.18 5.62
C PHE A 15 -0.31 -0.79 6.84
N SER A 16 0.16 0.46 6.86
CA SER A 16 0.86 1.00 8.02
C SER A 16 -0.07 1.08 9.22
N GLU A 17 0.37 0.57 10.38
CA GLU A 17 -0.33 0.77 11.66
C GLU A 17 -0.22 2.20 12.17
N ALA A 18 0.87 2.91 11.81
CA ALA A 18 1.10 4.28 12.20
C ALA A 18 0.45 5.25 11.22
N GLU A 19 -0.28 6.23 11.74
CA GLU A 19 -0.76 7.38 10.98
C GLU A 19 0.36 8.37 10.70
N ARG A 20 0.44 8.85 9.46
CA ARG A 20 1.45 9.79 8.98
C ARG A 20 0.83 10.72 7.96
N ASN A 21 1.41 11.91 7.82
CA ASN A 21 1.07 12.81 6.70
C ASN A 21 1.51 12.19 5.36
N TRP A 22 1.01 12.75 4.26
CA TRP A 22 1.22 12.19 2.92
C TRP A 22 2.70 12.02 2.57
N THR A 23 3.53 13.05 2.78
CA THR A 23 4.97 13.03 2.47
C THR A 23 5.69 11.95 3.27
N SER A 24 5.48 11.92 4.59
CA SER A 24 6.11 10.92 5.46
C SER A 24 5.62 9.50 5.20
N SER A 25 4.38 9.32 4.73
CA SER A 25 3.88 8.02 4.29
C SER A 25 4.57 7.56 3.01
N GLN A 26 4.73 8.44 2.02
CA GLN A 26 5.46 8.13 0.80
C GLN A 26 6.92 7.78 1.09
N ASP A 27 7.60 8.53 1.96
CA ASP A 27 8.98 8.24 2.36
C ASP A 27 9.09 6.86 3.03
N ASN A 28 8.12 6.48 3.86
CA ASN A 28 8.08 5.17 4.50
C ASN A 28 7.86 4.04 3.49
N CYS A 29 6.93 4.20 2.54
CA CYS A 29 6.74 3.24 1.45
C CYS A 29 8.01 3.09 0.60
N SER A 30 8.69 4.20 0.29
CA SER A 30 9.95 4.20 -0.46
C SER A 30 11.06 3.42 0.27
N ALA A 31 11.15 3.56 1.60
CA ALA A 31 12.11 2.81 2.42
C ALA A 31 11.84 1.29 2.42
N LEU A 32 10.60 0.88 2.14
CA LEU A 32 10.19 -0.52 1.96
C LEU A 32 10.32 -1.02 0.51
N GLY A 33 10.84 -0.19 -0.41
CA GLY A 33 10.94 -0.52 -1.84
C GLY A 33 9.61 -0.45 -2.59
N ALA A 34 8.65 0.33 -2.07
CA ALA A 34 7.32 0.49 -2.65
C ALA A 34 6.96 1.98 -2.85
N SER A 35 5.78 2.25 -3.39
CA SER A 35 5.19 3.59 -3.44
C SER A 35 3.93 3.66 -2.59
N LEU A 36 3.52 4.86 -2.20
CA LEU A 36 2.20 5.04 -1.59
C LEU A 36 1.14 4.46 -2.53
N ALA A 37 0.19 3.71 -1.97
CA ALA A 37 -0.75 2.93 -2.78
C ALA A 37 -1.60 3.85 -3.66
N VAL A 38 -1.58 3.58 -4.98
CA VAL A 38 -2.49 4.18 -5.94
C VAL A 38 -3.52 3.14 -6.31
N LEU A 39 -4.79 3.51 -6.18
CA LEU A 39 -5.93 2.68 -6.53
C LEU A 39 -6.42 3.17 -7.89
N ASP A 40 -6.20 2.35 -8.92
CA ASP A 40 -6.39 2.76 -10.32
C ASP A 40 -7.82 2.49 -10.80
N SER A 41 -8.63 1.80 -9.98
CA SER A 41 -9.96 1.36 -10.36
C SER A 41 -10.90 1.30 -9.15
N VAL A 42 -12.20 1.42 -9.40
CA VAL A 42 -13.23 1.26 -8.36
C VAL A 42 -13.19 -0.15 -7.78
N GLU A 43 -12.77 -1.13 -8.58
CA GLU A 43 -12.59 -2.51 -8.18
C GLU A 43 -11.44 -2.74 -7.18
N ASP A 44 -10.52 -1.79 -7.04
CA ASP A 44 -9.50 -1.79 -5.99
C ASP A 44 -10.07 -1.30 -4.64
N LEU A 45 -11.20 -0.59 -4.65
CA LEU A 45 -11.88 -0.08 -3.45
C LEU A 45 -12.85 -1.09 -2.84
N VAL A 46 -13.22 -2.13 -3.58
CA VAL A 46 -14.17 -3.14 -3.12
C VAL A 46 -13.41 -4.24 -2.39
N ARG A 47 -13.39 -4.13 -1.05
CA ARG A 47 -12.93 -5.21 -0.17
C ARG A 47 -13.93 -6.36 -0.26
N ARG A 48 -13.64 -7.38 -1.08
CA ARG A 48 -14.36 -8.67 -1.03
C ARG A 48 -13.70 -9.59 -0.02
#